data_AF-U4UQZ3-F1
#
_entry.id   AF-U4UQZ3-F1
#
_cell.length_a   1.000
_cell.length_b   1.000
_cell.length_c   1.000
_cell.angle_alpha   90.00
_cell.angle_beta   90.00
_cell.angle_gamma   90.00
#
_symmetry.space_group_name_H-M   'P 1'
#
loop_
_entity.id
_entity.type
_entity.pdbx_description
1 polymer ?
#
loop_
_entity_poly.entity_id
_entity_poly.type
_entity_poly.pdbx_seq_one_letter_code
_entity_poly.pdbx_strand_id
1 'polypeptide(L)'
;MTEEHIIRRKLLLDGNGTGDDKKLQNFLKQVTNWINDNSPAAQSNHTFDSLISQLRAFECNRKKSDLILQSNAAQMAKYRALHGAVEDKVSEISADLNKQESLLKQAKIFKQNQIDYALIARTVNQQPCRRQMKENIDLLKAEFADLIKEKERLDMQWNLRIKQCYVLSTSANELKEILKPYSANSDDFETMVAEEESL
;
A
#
# COMPACT_ATOMS: atom_id res chain seq x y z
N MET A 1 17.02 -24.35 -43.10
CA MET A 1 17.86 -25.45 -42.58
C MET A 1 19.07 -24.82 -41.90
N THR A 2 18.91 -24.47 -40.62
CA THR A 2 19.83 -23.61 -39.87
C THR A 2 21.14 -24.34 -39.61
N GLU A 3 22.26 -23.61 -39.59
CA GLU A 3 23.62 -24.12 -39.42
C GLU A 3 23.78 -25.05 -38.20
N GLU A 4 23.04 -24.76 -37.14
CA GLU A 4 22.93 -25.58 -35.93
C GLU A 4 22.36 -26.99 -36.19
N HIS A 5 21.39 -27.13 -37.11
CA HIS A 5 20.89 -28.45 -37.51
C HIS A 5 21.92 -29.22 -38.34
N ILE A 6 22.74 -28.54 -39.13
CA ILE A 6 23.84 -29.16 -39.89
C ILE A 6 24.94 -29.61 -38.94
N ILE A 7 25.32 -28.76 -37.98
CA ILE A 7 26.30 -29.06 -36.94
C ILE A 7 25.79 -30.19 -36.05
N ARG A 8 24.53 -30.17 -35.60
CA ARG A 8 23.93 -31.25 -34.80
C ARG A 8 23.87 -32.56 -35.57
N ARG A 9 23.50 -32.55 -36.85
CA ARG A 9 23.48 -33.75 -37.70
C ARG A 9 24.89 -34.28 -37.95
N LYS A 10 25.87 -33.39 -38.18
CA LYS A 10 27.28 -33.74 -38.30
C LYS A 10 27.85 -34.26 -36.99
N LEU A 11 27.49 -33.70 -35.84
CA LEU A 11 27.91 -34.19 -34.52
C LEU A 11 27.23 -35.53 -34.16
N LEU A 12 25.99 -35.75 -34.59
CA LEU A 12 25.32 -37.05 -34.39
C LEU A 12 25.86 -38.14 -35.32
N LEU A 13 26.34 -37.77 -36.51
CA LEU A 13 27.00 -38.68 -37.46
C LEU A 13 28.48 -38.91 -37.13
N ASP A 14 29.23 -37.85 -36.79
CA ASP A 14 30.70 -37.86 -36.58
C ASP A 14 31.13 -37.88 -35.10
N GLY A 15 30.24 -37.65 -34.14
CA GLY A 15 30.58 -37.28 -32.76
C GLY A 15 31.23 -38.33 -31.88
N ASN A 16 31.52 -39.52 -32.40
CA ASN A 16 32.47 -40.50 -31.84
C ASN A 16 32.60 -41.79 -32.69
N GLY A 17 31.85 -41.96 -33.80
CA GLY A 17 31.61 -43.27 -34.44
C GLY A 17 32.21 -43.56 -35.82
N THR A 18 32.64 -42.55 -36.60
CA THR A 18 33.22 -42.79 -37.95
C THR A 18 34.59 -43.49 -37.90
N GLY A 19 35.30 -43.42 -36.77
CA GLY A 19 36.56 -44.12 -36.59
C GLY A 19 36.37 -45.64 -36.55
N ASP A 20 35.37 -46.11 -35.82
CA ASP A 20 35.19 -47.56 -35.61
C ASP A 20 34.57 -48.24 -36.81
N ASP A 21 33.64 -47.61 -37.54
CA ASP A 21 33.10 -48.16 -38.80
C ASP A 21 34.17 -48.21 -39.91
N LYS A 22 35.00 -47.17 -40.05
CA LYS A 22 36.17 -47.19 -40.95
C LYS A 22 37.21 -48.23 -40.52
N LYS A 23 37.48 -48.36 -39.22
CA LYS A 23 38.39 -49.40 -38.71
C LYS A 23 37.83 -50.80 -38.95
N LEU A 24 36.52 -51.00 -38.80
CA LEU A 24 35.86 -52.28 -39.06
C LEU A 24 35.89 -52.61 -40.56
N GLN A 25 35.66 -51.62 -41.42
CA GLN A 25 35.77 -51.78 -42.87
C GLN A 25 37.22 -52.10 -43.29
N ASN A 26 38.21 -51.47 -42.67
CA ASN A 26 39.63 -51.76 -42.91
C ASN A 26 40.02 -53.14 -42.36
N PHE A 27 39.50 -53.54 -41.20
CA PHE A 27 39.67 -54.88 -40.64
C PHE A 27 39.10 -55.95 -41.57
N LEU A 28 37.87 -55.74 -42.09
CA LEU A 28 37.25 -56.64 -43.07
C LEU A 28 38.12 -56.78 -44.32
N LYS A 29 38.67 -55.68 -44.86
CA LYS A 29 39.61 -55.72 -46.00
C LYS A 29 40.88 -56.50 -45.67
N GLN A 30 41.45 -56.32 -44.47
CA GLN A 30 42.65 -57.06 -44.04
C GLN A 30 42.36 -58.56 -43.89
N VAL A 31 41.19 -58.95 -43.39
CA VAL A 31 40.75 -60.35 -43.31
C VAL A 31 40.59 -60.95 -44.70
N THR A 32 39.91 -60.26 -45.62
CA THR A 32 39.72 -60.73 -47.00
C THR A 32 41.06 -60.88 -47.74
N ASN A 33 42.01 -59.97 -47.52
CA ASN A 33 43.34 -60.08 -48.10
C ASN A 33 44.14 -61.24 -47.50
N TRP A 34 44.07 -61.44 -46.17
CA TRP A 34 44.72 -62.57 -45.49
C TRP A 34 44.19 -63.94 -45.99
N ILE A 35 42.90 -64.04 -46.29
CA ILE A 35 42.29 -65.26 -46.85
C ILE A 35 42.77 -65.54 -48.29
N ASN A 36 43.05 -64.49 -49.07
CA ASN A 36 43.42 -64.60 -50.49
C ASN A 36 44.94 -64.60 -50.73
N ASP A 37 45.75 -64.34 -49.71
CA ASP A 37 47.21 -64.28 -49.81
C ASP A 37 47.84 -65.69 -49.82
N ASN A 38 48.55 -66.05 -50.89
CA ASN A 38 49.41 -67.26 -50.98
C ASN A 38 50.82 -67.02 -50.40
N SER A 39 50.93 -66.20 -49.35
CA SER A 39 52.21 -65.75 -48.78
C SER A 39 52.87 -66.82 -47.88
N PRO A 40 54.20 -66.83 -47.67
CA PRO A 40 54.88 -67.82 -46.82
C PRO A 40 54.29 -67.85 -45.40
N ALA A 41 54.23 -69.04 -44.80
CA ALA A 41 53.57 -69.29 -43.50
C ALA A 41 53.97 -68.33 -42.36
N ALA A 42 55.21 -67.81 -42.36
CA ALA A 42 55.68 -66.86 -41.36
C ALA A 42 54.99 -65.47 -41.45
N GLN A 43 54.70 -64.96 -42.66
CA GLN A 43 54.00 -63.68 -42.83
C GLN A 43 52.50 -63.80 -42.56
N SER A 44 51.93 -64.98 -42.85
CA SER A 44 50.54 -65.31 -42.51
C SER A 44 50.29 -65.35 -40.99
N ASN A 45 51.26 -65.84 -40.19
CA ASN A 45 51.13 -65.86 -38.73
C ASN A 45 51.18 -64.46 -38.10
N HIS A 46 52.08 -63.58 -38.56
CA HIS A 46 52.16 -62.20 -38.04
C HIS A 46 50.93 -61.35 -38.37
N THR A 47 50.36 -61.52 -39.56
CA THR A 47 49.13 -60.84 -39.96
C THR A 47 47.92 -61.37 -39.18
N PHE A 48 47.89 -62.67 -38.88
CA PHE A 48 46.89 -63.28 -38.00
C PHE A 48 46.94 -62.72 -36.56
N ASP A 49 48.12 -62.62 -35.95
CA ASP A 49 48.28 -62.04 -34.60
C ASP A 49 47.85 -60.55 -34.55
N SER A 50 48.12 -59.81 -35.63
CA SER A 50 47.65 -58.42 -35.78
C SER A 50 46.13 -58.35 -35.87
N LEU A 51 45.48 -59.25 -36.62
CA LEU A 51 44.02 -59.34 -36.73
C LEU A 51 43.38 -59.67 -35.37
N ILE A 52 43.93 -60.62 -34.61
CA ILE A 52 43.45 -60.97 -33.27
C ILE A 52 43.59 -59.79 -32.31
N SER A 53 44.69 -59.05 -32.39
CA SER A 53 44.92 -57.85 -31.57
C SER A 53 43.90 -56.74 -31.88
N GLN A 54 43.58 -56.53 -33.16
CA GLN A 54 42.55 -55.59 -33.59
C GLN A 54 41.15 -56.02 -33.12
N LEU A 55 40.82 -57.31 -33.18
CA LEU A 55 39.54 -57.83 -32.68
C LEU A 55 39.36 -57.59 -31.18
N ARG A 56 40.41 -57.85 -30.38
CA ARG A 56 40.40 -57.54 -28.94
C ARG A 56 40.20 -56.05 -28.65
N ALA A 57 40.79 -55.18 -29.47
CA ALA A 57 40.60 -53.73 -29.35
C ALA A 57 39.14 -53.31 -29.63
N PHE A 58 38.49 -53.92 -30.65
CA PHE A 58 37.07 -53.68 -30.92
C PHE A 58 36.17 -54.13 -29.78
N GLU A 59 36.42 -55.31 -29.20
CA GLU A 59 35.67 -55.80 -28.04
C GLU A 59 35.79 -54.86 -26.83
N CYS A 60 37.00 -54.35 -26.57
CA CYS A 60 37.24 -53.40 -25.50
C CYS A 60 36.51 -52.07 -25.75
N ASN A 61 36.57 -51.54 -26.98
CA ASN A 61 35.86 -50.31 -27.35
C ASN A 61 34.34 -50.47 -27.24
N ARG A 62 33.79 -51.64 -27.62
CA ARG A 62 32.36 -51.94 -27.46
C ARG A 62 31.95 -51.93 -25.99
N LYS A 63 32.68 -52.65 -25.12
CA LYS A 63 32.42 -52.66 -23.67
C LYS A 63 32.52 -51.26 -23.06
N LYS A 64 33.49 -50.46 -23.50
CA LYS A 64 33.62 -49.05 -23.09
C LYS A 64 32.40 -48.22 -23.51
N SER A 65 31.91 -48.39 -24.73
CA SER A 65 30.70 -47.71 -25.22
C SER A 65 29.47 -48.08 -24.38
N ASP A 66 29.29 -49.36 -24.08
CA ASP A 66 28.17 -49.84 -23.24
C ASP A 66 28.22 -49.23 -21.83
N LEU A 67 29.41 -49.16 -21.21
CA LEU A 67 29.60 -48.52 -19.91
C LEU A 67 29.31 -47.02 -19.95
N ILE A 68 29.75 -46.33 -21.01
CA ILE A 68 29.43 -44.90 -21.19
C ILE A 68 27.93 -44.69 -21.34
N LEU A 69 27.22 -45.55 -22.09
CA LEU A 69 25.77 -45.47 -22.22
C LEU A 69 25.07 -45.65 -20.88
N GLN A 70 25.47 -46.64 -20.08
CA GLN A 70 24.94 -46.86 -18.73
C GLN A 70 25.22 -45.67 -17.80
N SER A 71 26.45 -45.16 -17.81
CA SER A 71 26.84 -43.98 -17.03
C SER A 71 26.03 -42.75 -17.41
N ASN A 72 25.85 -42.50 -18.72
CA ASN A 72 25.06 -41.39 -19.23
C ASN A 72 23.60 -41.51 -18.81
N ALA A 73 23.01 -42.71 -18.87
CA ALA A 73 21.63 -42.93 -18.42
C ALA A 73 21.47 -42.62 -16.92
N ALA A 74 22.40 -43.10 -16.08
CA ALA A 74 22.41 -42.81 -14.65
C ALA A 74 22.61 -41.31 -14.36
N GLN A 75 23.49 -40.65 -15.10
CA GLN A 75 23.75 -39.22 -14.95
C GLN A 75 22.52 -38.39 -15.35
N MET A 76 21.83 -38.76 -16.43
CA MET A 76 20.58 -38.12 -16.86
C MET A 76 19.47 -38.26 -15.81
N ALA A 77 19.35 -39.42 -15.17
CA ALA A 77 18.40 -39.62 -14.07
C ALA A 77 18.72 -38.70 -12.87
N LYS A 78 20.01 -38.57 -12.51
CA LYS A 78 20.45 -37.63 -11.46
C LYS A 78 20.13 -36.17 -11.81
N TYR A 79 20.39 -35.75 -13.05
CA TYR A 79 20.07 -34.38 -13.47
C TYR A 79 18.56 -34.10 -13.46
N ARG A 80 17.72 -35.06 -13.85
CA ARG A 80 16.25 -34.91 -13.73
C ARG A 80 15.80 -34.78 -12.28
N ALA A 81 16.35 -35.59 -11.38
CA ALA A 81 16.04 -35.49 -9.95
C ALA A 81 16.48 -34.14 -9.37
N LEU A 82 17.69 -33.68 -9.74
CA LEU A 82 18.18 -32.36 -9.32
C LEU A 82 17.32 -31.22 -9.87
N HIS A 83 16.88 -31.32 -11.12
CA HIS A 83 15.98 -30.35 -11.73
C HIS A 83 14.67 -30.24 -10.96
N GLY A 84 14.01 -31.37 -10.67
CA GLY A 84 12.78 -31.39 -9.87
C GLY A 84 12.99 -30.77 -8.48
N ALA A 85 14.08 -31.11 -7.81
CA ALA A 85 14.40 -30.51 -6.50
C ALA A 85 14.64 -28.99 -6.57
N VAL A 86 15.16 -28.48 -7.68
CA VAL A 86 15.31 -27.03 -7.90
C VAL A 86 13.95 -26.38 -8.17
N GLU A 87 13.10 -27.01 -8.98
CA GLU A 87 11.73 -26.53 -9.25
C GLU A 87 10.90 -26.45 -7.97
N ASP A 88 10.97 -27.47 -7.11
CA ASP A 88 10.27 -27.48 -5.82
C ASP A 88 10.73 -26.32 -4.93
N LYS A 89 12.05 -26.07 -4.84
CA LYS A 89 12.59 -24.94 -4.08
C LYS A 89 12.19 -23.60 -4.67
N VAL A 90 12.15 -23.48 -6.00
CA VAL A 90 11.69 -22.25 -6.67
C VAL A 90 10.22 -22.01 -6.36
N SER A 91 9.40 -23.06 -6.36
CA SER A 91 7.99 -22.98 -5.98
C SER A 91 7.80 -22.55 -4.52
N GLU A 92 8.57 -23.14 -3.60
CA GLU A 92 8.57 -22.77 -2.17
C GLU A 92 8.96 -21.30 -1.96
N ILE A 93 10.07 -20.86 -2.55
CA ILE A 93 10.53 -19.47 -2.46
C ILE A 93 9.48 -18.51 -3.06
N SER A 94 8.84 -18.88 -4.16
CA SER A 94 7.78 -18.08 -4.77
C SER A 94 6.56 -17.95 -3.86
N ALA A 95 6.15 -19.04 -3.19
CA ALA A 95 5.07 -19.01 -2.22
C ALA A 95 5.42 -18.11 -1.00
N ASP A 96 6.64 -18.23 -0.49
CA ASP A 96 7.14 -17.39 0.59
C ASP A 96 7.21 -15.91 0.21
N LEU A 97 7.66 -15.59 -1.01
CA LEU A 97 7.67 -14.22 -1.53
C LEU A 97 6.26 -13.61 -1.51
N ASN A 98 5.27 -14.34 -2.01
CA ASN A 98 3.88 -13.90 -2.03
C ASN A 98 3.34 -13.66 -0.60
N LYS A 99 3.70 -14.53 0.35
CA LYS A 99 3.35 -14.35 1.76
C LYS A 99 3.99 -13.10 2.35
N GLN A 100 5.28 -12.87 2.10
CA GLN A 100 5.99 -11.68 2.57
C GLN A 100 5.44 -10.40 1.95
N GLU A 101 5.02 -10.42 0.68
CA GLU A 101 4.38 -9.27 0.03
C GLU A 101 3.05 -8.92 0.70
N SER A 102 2.23 -9.92 1.03
CA SER A 102 0.97 -9.73 1.77
C SER A 102 1.21 -9.14 3.15
N LEU A 103 2.17 -9.67 3.90
CA LEU A 103 2.56 -9.15 5.22
C LEU A 103 3.07 -7.71 5.12
N LEU A 104 3.87 -7.38 4.10
CA LEU A 104 4.35 -6.03 3.87
C LEU A 104 3.20 -5.06 3.58
N LYS A 105 2.21 -5.46 2.78
CA LYS A 105 1.01 -4.66 2.53
C LYS A 105 0.25 -4.38 3.83
N GLN A 106 0.06 -5.41 4.67
CA GLN A 106 -0.58 -5.25 5.98
C GLN A 106 0.20 -4.32 6.91
N ALA A 107 1.53 -4.48 6.97
CA ALA A 107 2.40 -3.63 7.79
C ALA A 107 2.35 -2.16 7.34
N LYS A 108 2.28 -1.90 6.03
CA LYS A 108 2.10 -0.55 5.48
C LYS A 108 0.77 0.07 5.93
N ILE A 109 -0.32 -0.69 5.88
CA ILE A 109 -1.65 -0.23 6.35
C ILE A 109 -1.59 0.07 7.85
N PHE A 110 -0.99 -0.81 8.65
CA PHE A 110 -0.86 -0.59 10.10
C PHE A 110 -0.08 0.69 10.41
N LYS A 111 1.03 0.94 9.69
CA LYS A 111 1.82 2.15 9.84
C LYS A 111 1.02 3.40 9.43
N GLN A 112 0.27 3.34 8.34
CA GLN A 112 -0.60 4.44 7.92
C GLN A 112 -1.64 4.75 8.99
N ASN A 113 -2.35 3.73 9.47
CA ASN A 113 -3.33 3.88 10.54
C ASN A 113 -2.70 4.47 11.80
N GLN A 114 -1.49 4.02 12.18
CA GLN A 114 -0.77 4.57 13.34
C GLN A 114 -0.47 6.06 13.19
N ILE A 115 -0.06 6.50 11.99
CA ILE A 115 0.18 7.91 11.69
C ILE A 115 -1.13 8.70 11.75
N ASP A 116 -2.20 8.18 11.17
CA ASP A 116 -3.52 8.83 11.17
C ASP A 116 -4.06 8.96 12.60
N TYR A 117 -3.94 7.93 13.42
CA TYR A 117 -4.31 7.99 14.84
C TYR A 117 -3.46 9.01 15.61
N ALA A 118 -2.15 9.06 15.38
CA ALA A 118 -1.28 10.04 16.02
C ALA A 118 -1.64 11.48 15.61
N LEU A 119 -2.01 11.69 14.33
CA LEU A 119 -2.47 12.98 13.83
C LEU A 119 -3.80 13.39 14.50
N ILE A 120 -4.79 12.49 14.54
CA ILE A 120 -6.08 12.73 15.20
C ILE A 120 -5.85 13.04 16.68
N ALA A 121 -5.02 12.25 17.38
CA ALA A 121 -4.70 12.48 18.78
C ALA A 121 -4.06 13.86 19.01
N ARG A 122 -3.16 14.29 18.13
CA ARG A 122 -2.56 15.63 18.19
C ARG A 122 -3.62 16.72 18.03
N THR A 123 -4.52 16.58 17.06
CA THR A 123 -5.62 17.54 16.84
C THR A 123 -6.60 17.58 18.02
N VAL A 124 -6.94 16.42 18.58
CA VAL A 124 -7.81 16.32 19.76
C VAL A 124 -7.16 16.95 20.99
N ASN A 125 -5.85 16.75 21.18
CA ASN A 125 -5.11 17.33 22.30
C ASN A 125 -4.94 18.86 22.22
N GLN A 126 -5.12 19.47 21.03
CA GLN A 126 -5.17 20.93 20.92
C GLN A 126 -6.47 21.51 21.49
N GLN A 127 -7.53 20.72 21.54
CA GLN A 127 -8.81 21.14 22.12
C GLN A 127 -8.74 21.05 23.65
N PRO A 128 -9.41 21.96 24.38
CA PRO A 128 -9.44 21.92 25.83
C PRO A 128 -10.04 20.61 26.32
N CYS A 129 -9.58 20.16 27.49
CA CYS A 129 -10.08 18.92 28.09
C CYS A 129 -11.60 19.01 28.24
N ARG A 130 -12.32 17.94 27.89
CA ARG A 130 -13.79 17.88 27.96
C ARG A 130 -14.35 18.29 29.34
N ARG A 131 -13.61 18.00 30.41
CA ARG A 131 -13.97 18.40 31.78
C ARG A 131 -13.92 19.92 31.95
N GLN A 132 -12.81 20.56 31.57
CA GLN A 132 -12.64 22.01 31.63
C GLN A 132 -13.68 22.73 30.77
N MET A 133 -13.96 22.21 29.58
CA MET A 133 -14.97 22.80 28.70
C MET A 133 -16.38 22.69 29.30
N LYS A 134 -16.69 21.59 30.02
CA LYS A 134 -17.95 21.44 30.75
C LYS A 134 -18.05 22.41 31.92
N GLU A 135 -16.98 22.56 32.70
CA GLU A 135 -16.92 23.54 33.80
C GLU A 135 -17.14 24.97 33.27
N ASN A 136 -16.48 25.35 32.18
CA ASN A 136 -16.69 26.65 31.53
C ASN A 136 -18.14 26.84 31.05
N ILE A 137 -18.76 25.81 30.48
CA ILE A 137 -20.18 25.86 30.08
C ILE A 137 -21.08 26.07 31.30
N ASP A 138 -20.81 25.37 32.41
CA ASP A 138 -21.62 25.46 33.62
C ASP A 138 -21.45 26.84 34.30
N LEU A 139 -20.23 27.42 34.29
CA LEU A 139 -19.97 28.80 34.73
C LEU A 139 -20.71 29.82 33.85
N LEU A 140 -20.59 29.70 32.53
CA LEU A 140 -21.23 30.64 31.59
C LEU A 140 -22.76 30.58 31.71
N LYS A 141 -23.34 29.41 31.99
CA LYS A 141 -24.76 29.26 32.29
C LYS A 141 -25.17 29.97 33.58
N ALA A 142 -24.34 29.92 34.62
CA ALA A 142 -24.60 30.62 35.87
C ALA A 142 -24.55 32.14 35.66
N GLU A 143 -23.53 32.65 34.97
CA GLU A 143 -23.42 34.07 34.61
C GLU A 143 -24.62 34.52 33.77
N PHE A 144 -25.03 33.72 32.79
CA PHE A 144 -26.19 34.03 31.97
C PHE A 144 -27.48 34.11 32.80
N ALA A 145 -27.67 33.20 33.76
CA ALA A 145 -28.81 33.24 34.68
C ALA A 145 -28.79 34.50 35.57
N ASP A 146 -27.62 34.96 36.01
CA ASP A 146 -27.49 36.18 36.81
C ASP A 146 -27.72 37.45 35.99
N LEU A 147 -27.24 37.50 34.74
CA LEU A 147 -27.56 38.59 33.81
C LEU A 147 -29.06 38.69 33.53
N ILE A 148 -29.76 37.55 33.41
CA ILE A 148 -31.22 37.55 33.25
C ILE A 148 -31.90 38.19 34.46
N LYS A 149 -31.53 37.81 35.69
CA LYS A 149 -32.08 38.39 36.91
C LYS A 149 -31.82 39.89 36.99
N GLU A 150 -30.62 40.32 36.62
CA GLU A 150 -30.25 41.74 36.64
C GLU A 150 -31.04 42.54 35.59
N LYS A 151 -31.23 41.98 34.40
CA LYS A 151 -32.11 42.56 33.38
C LYS A 151 -33.55 42.69 33.89
N GLU A 152 -34.10 41.63 34.49
CA GLU A 152 -35.46 41.66 35.07
C GLU A 152 -35.59 42.72 36.17
N ARG A 153 -34.57 42.87 37.01
CA ARG A 153 -34.50 43.91 38.05
C ARG A 153 -34.51 45.31 37.45
N LEU A 154 -33.72 45.55 36.41
CA LEU A 154 -33.66 46.84 35.72
C LEU A 154 -34.98 47.14 34.99
N ASP A 155 -35.58 46.16 34.32
CA ASP A 155 -36.89 46.30 33.69
C ASP A 155 -37.97 46.67 34.72
N MET A 156 -37.92 46.09 35.92
CA MET A 156 -38.84 46.45 37.01
C MET A 156 -38.63 47.90 37.48
N GLN A 157 -37.38 48.33 37.68
CA GLN A 157 -37.06 49.72 38.06
C GLN A 157 -37.47 50.72 36.98
N TRP A 158 -37.24 50.38 35.72
CA TRP A 158 -37.64 51.18 34.57
C TRP A 158 -39.16 51.35 34.51
N ASN A 159 -39.91 50.26 34.65
CA ASN A 159 -41.37 50.30 34.69
C ASN A 159 -41.90 51.13 35.88
N LEU A 160 -41.24 51.08 37.04
CA LEU A 160 -41.61 51.93 38.18
C LEU A 160 -41.38 53.42 37.86
N ARG A 161 -40.24 53.77 37.25
CA ARG A 161 -39.95 55.15 36.80
C ARG A 161 -40.96 55.64 35.78
N ILE A 162 -41.34 54.81 34.81
CA ILE A 162 -42.40 55.13 33.84
C ILE A 162 -43.71 55.45 34.57
N LYS A 163 -44.13 54.58 35.51
CA LYS A 163 -45.35 54.80 36.31
C LYS A 163 -45.29 56.10 37.10
N GLN A 164 -44.15 56.40 37.73
CA GLN A 164 -43.93 57.66 38.46
C GLN A 164 -44.02 58.89 37.55
N CYS A 165 -43.39 58.86 36.36
CA CYS A 165 -43.52 59.93 35.37
C CYS A 165 -44.95 60.09 34.87
N TYR A 166 -45.68 58.99 34.70
CA TYR A 166 -47.09 59.02 34.30
C TYR A 166 -47.94 59.71 35.37
N VAL A 167 -47.80 59.33 36.64
CA VAL A 167 -48.47 60.00 37.77
C VAL A 167 -48.14 61.48 37.81
N LEU A 168 -46.86 61.86 37.70
CA LEU A 168 -46.46 63.27 37.67
C LEU A 168 -47.10 64.03 36.50
N SER A 169 -47.14 63.41 35.31
CA SER A 169 -47.80 64.01 34.14
C SER A 169 -49.30 64.16 34.33
N THR A 170 -49.97 63.19 34.97
CA THR A 170 -51.40 63.27 35.29
C THR A 170 -51.65 64.38 36.31
N SER A 171 -50.89 64.42 37.41
CA SER A 171 -51.00 65.49 38.42
C SER A 171 -50.68 66.88 37.85
N ALA A 172 -49.70 67.00 36.95
CA ALA A 172 -49.41 68.26 36.26
C ALA A 172 -50.57 68.69 35.34
N ASN A 173 -51.20 67.75 34.64
CA ASN A 173 -52.38 68.03 33.82
C ASN A 173 -53.59 68.41 34.67
N GLU A 174 -53.82 67.73 35.80
CA GLU A 174 -54.87 68.08 36.78
C GLU A 174 -54.64 69.49 37.35
N LEU A 175 -53.41 69.82 37.75
CA LEU A 175 -53.06 71.17 38.20
C LEU A 175 -53.28 72.21 37.10
N LYS A 176 -52.92 71.91 35.84
CA LYS A 176 -53.20 72.78 34.69
C LYS A 176 -54.70 72.97 34.46
N GLU A 177 -55.50 71.94 34.69
CA GLU A 177 -56.96 72.01 34.59
C GLU A 177 -57.58 72.85 35.72
N ILE A 178 -57.06 72.74 36.95
CA ILE A 178 -57.43 73.57 38.09
C ILE A 178 -56.99 75.04 37.91
N LEU A 179 -55.88 75.29 37.21
CA LEU A 179 -55.39 76.65 36.95
C LEU A 179 -56.14 77.39 35.83
N LYS A 180 -56.76 76.66 34.88
CA LYS A 180 -57.57 77.25 33.79
C LYS A 180 -58.66 78.22 34.25
N PRO A 181 -59.46 77.94 35.30
CA PRO A 181 -60.44 78.91 35.80
C PRO A 181 -59.81 80.13 36.51
N TYR A 182 -58.56 80.06 36.96
CA TYR A 182 -57.87 81.19 37.61
C TYR A 182 -57.22 82.14 36.60
N SER A 183 -56.76 81.64 35.45
CA SER A 183 -56.25 82.52 34.37
C SER A 183 -57.35 83.23 33.60
N ALA A 184 -58.60 82.76 33.66
CA ALA A 184 -59.75 83.41 33.01
C ALA A 184 -60.35 84.55 33.86
N ASN A 185 -60.06 84.60 35.17
CA ASN A 185 -60.58 85.62 36.09
C ASN A 185 -59.57 86.75 36.39
N SER A 186 -58.41 86.76 35.73
CA SER A 186 -57.39 87.82 35.89
C SER A 186 -57.63 89.04 34.98
N ASP A 187 -58.55 88.98 34.03
CA ASP A 187 -58.83 90.09 33.10
C ASP A 187 -59.87 91.09 33.64
N ASP A 188 -60.48 90.83 34.81
CA ASP A 188 -61.55 91.68 35.37
C ASP A 188 -61.05 92.69 36.44
N PHE A 189 -59.74 92.72 36.73
CA PHE A 189 -59.14 93.72 37.64
C PHE A 189 -58.41 94.85 36.89
N GLU A 190 -58.07 94.67 35.62
CA GLU A 190 -57.28 95.65 34.85
C GLU A 190 -58.16 96.79 34.27
N THR A 191 -59.49 96.65 34.30
CA THR A 191 -60.44 97.66 33.81
C THR A 191 -60.90 98.67 34.88
N MET A 192 -60.69 98.44 36.18
CA MET A 192 -61.04 99.43 37.22
C MET A 192 -59.90 100.41 37.57
N VAL A 193 -58.65 100.12 37.19
CA VAL A 193 -57.51 101.01 37.49
C VAL A 193 -57.33 102.11 36.43
N ALA A 194 -57.91 101.96 35.23
CA ALA A 194 -57.78 102.94 34.15
C ALA A 194 -58.73 104.15 34.27
N GLU A 195 -59.74 104.12 35.14
CA GLU A 195 -60.69 105.24 35.32
C GLU A 195 -60.34 106.19 36.49
N GLU A 196 -59.37 105.86 37.36
CA GLU A 196 -58.98 106.72 38.49
C GLU A 196 -57.75 107.61 38.25
N GLU A 197 -57.03 107.47 37.13
CA GLU A 197 -55.92 108.40 36.77
C GLU A 197 -56.36 109.59 35.88
N SER A 198 -57.67 109.76 35.63
CA SER A 198 -58.21 110.96 35.00
C SER A 198 -58.92 111.87 36.01
N LEU A 199 -58.17 112.54 36.90
CA LEU A 199 -58.58 113.76 37.61
C LEU A 199 -57.40 114.49 38.28
#